data_AF-A0A6G8CA80-F1
#
_entry.id   AF-A0A6G8CA80-F1
#
_cell.length_a   1.000
_cell.length_b   1.000
_cell.length_c   1.000
_cell.angle_alpha   90.00
_cell.angle_beta   90.00
_cell.angle_gamma   90.00
#
_symmetry.space_group_name_H-M   'P 1'
#
loop_
_entity.id
_entity.type
_entity.pdbx_description
1 polymer ?
#
loop_
_entity_poly.entity_id
_entity_poly.type
_entity_poly.pdbx_seq_one_letter_code
_entity_poly.pdbx_strand_id
1 'polypeptide(L)'
;MDPDNSHDLYAQKTDAELFFLARQAQRFPPAVVQAAVRELQRRGLVPTEGPASPIPPSPSLPDESTGRLLLRSLQAMLWPAGSFFVTPLLLDLNIVIYALLAFTAANPLAPSGEELVQWGSNFSPLTLHGQPWRLLTSCFLHGGVAHLLLNGLGLLFLGSLLEPLLGRWRLLGAFWCAALGVA
;
A
#
# COMPACT_ATOMS: atom_id res chain seq x y z
N MET A 1 -44.51 -11.90 19.06
CA MET A 1 -43.33 -12.64 19.53
C MET A 1 -43.06 -12.12 20.92
N ASP A 2 -43.33 -12.93 21.94
CA ASP A 2 -43.30 -12.52 23.34
C ASP A 2 -41.85 -12.20 23.79
N PRO A 3 -41.57 -11.04 24.38
CA PRO A 3 -40.22 -10.68 24.84
C PRO A 3 -39.71 -11.55 26.01
N ASP A 4 -40.59 -12.31 26.66
CA ASP A 4 -40.27 -13.12 27.85
C ASP A 4 -39.62 -14.48 27.54
N ASN A 5 -39.73 -14.97 26.29
CA ASN A 5 -39.22 -16.30 25.90
C ASN A 5 -37.70 -16.33 25.61
N SER A 6 -36.99 -15.21 25.80
CA SER A 6 -35.55 -15.13 25.56
C SER A 6 -34.74 -15.82 26.67
N HIS A 7 -35.26 -15.86 27.90
CA HIS A 7 -34.58 -16.45 29.05
C HIS A 7 -34.38 -17.97 28.91
N ASP A 8 -35.35 -18.69 28.35
CA ASP A 8 -35.26 -20.14 28.14
C ASP A 8 -34.28 -20.53 27.02
N LEU A 9 -34.09 -19.66 26.02
CA LEU A 9 -33.24 -19.97 24.86
C LEU A 9 -31.75 -19.93 25.20
N TYR A 10 -31.32 -19.06 26.13
CA TYR A 10 -29.92 -19.01 26.59
C TYR A 10 -29.64 -20.00 27.72
N ALA A 11 -30.65 -20.39 28.49
CA ALA A 11 -30.53 -21.47 29.47
C ALA A 11 -30.14 -22.81 28.83
N GLN A 12 -30.58 -23.06 27.59
CA GLN A 12 -30.25 -24.26 26.83
C GLN A 12 -28.86 -24.22 26.15
N LYS A 13 -28.15 -23.08 26.18
CA LYS A 13 -26.82 -22.95 25.55
C LYS A 13 -25.72 -23.50 26.46
N THR A 14 -24.69 -24.04 25.83
CA THR A 14 -23.48 -24.52 26.51
C THR A 14 -22.64 -23.34 27.02
N ASP A 15 -21.82 -23.57 28.04
CA ASP A 15 -20.95 -22.53 28.60
C ASP A 15 -19.99 -21.95 27.55
N ALA A 16 -19.48 -22.79 26.66
CA ALA A 16 -18.58 -22.38 25.57
C ALA A 16 -19.28 -21.42 24.58
N GLU A 17 -20.53 -21.69 24.22
CA GLU A 17 -21.32 -20.81 23.35
C GLU A 17 -21.61 -19.48 24.02
N LEU A 18 -21.91 -19.49 25.32
CA LEU A 18 -22.13 -18.26 26.08
C LEU A 18 -20.85 -17.42 26.18
N PHE A 19 -19.70 -18.05 26.42
CA PHE A 19 -18.39 -17.36 26.40
C PHE A 19 -18.03 -16.83 25.02
N PHE A 20 -18.36 -17.57 23.96
CA PHE A 20 -18.16 -17.12 22.58
C PHE A 20 -18.97 -15.84 22.29
N LEU A 21 -20.25 -15.83 22.64
CA LEU A 21 -21.12 -14.66 22.49
C LEU A 21 -20.62 -13.47 23.31
N ALA A 22 -20.15 -13.70 24.54
CA ALA A 22 -19.60 -12.66 25.40
C ALA A 22 -18.28 -12.08 24.85
N ARG A 23 -17.37 -12.91 24.31
CA ARG A 23 -16.10 -12.44 23.74
C ARG A 23 -16.26 -11.71 22.41
N GLN A 24 -17.27 -12.06 21.63
CA GLN A 24 -17.52 -11.45 20.32
C GLN A 24 -18.57 -10.32 20.38
N ALA A 25 -18.59 -9.55 21.48
CA ALA A 25 -19.61 -8.52 21.73
C ALA A 25 -19.81 -7.51 20.58
N GLN A 26 -18.78 -7.23 19.79
CA GLN A 26 -18.86 -6.31 18.64
C GLN A 26 -19.60 -6.90 17.41
N ARG A 27 -19.75 -8.22 17.35
CA ARG A 27 -20.34 -8.95 16.21
C ARG A 27 -21.85 -9.19 16.40
N PHE A 28 -22.36 -9.04 17.62
CA PHE A 28 -23.72 -9.41 18.01
C PHE A 28 -24.50 -8.22 18.60
N PRO A 29 -25.85 -8.21 18.48
CA PRO A 29 -26.68 -7.18 19.10
C PRO A 29 -26.47 -7.10 20.62
N PRO A 30 -26.52 -5.91 21.23
CA PRO A 30 -26.25 -5.73 22.67
C PRO A 30 -27.13 -6.59 23.58
N ALA A 31 -28.39 -6.82 23.20
CA ALA A 31 -29.34 -7.64 23.95
C ALA A 31 -28.89 -9.12 24.04
N VAL A 32 -28.29 -9.66 22.98
CA VAL A 32 -27.81 -11.06 22.92
C VAL A 32 -26.60 -11.23 23.83
N VAL A 33 -25.66 -10.27 23.76
CA VAL A 33 -24.45 -10.27 24.58
C VAL A 33 -24.81 -10.16 26.06
N GLN A 34 -25.74 -9.26 26.41
CA GLN A 34 -26.20 -9.09 27.79
C GLN A 34 -26.92 -10.34 28.32
N ALA A 35 -27.76 -10.99 27.50
CA ALA A 35 -28.43 -12.23 27.89
C ALA A 35 -27.44 -13.36 28.15
N ALA A 36 -26.43 -13.51 27.29
CA ALA A 36 -25.37 -14.50 27.48
C ALA A 36 -24.54 -14.25 28.75
N VAL A 37 -24.18 -12.99 29.01
CA VAL A 37 -23.44 -12.59 30.21
C VAL A 37 -24.27 -12.82 31.48
N ARG A 38 -25.57 -12.51 31.48
CA ARG A 38 -26.46 -12.77 32.63
C ARG A 38 -26.55 -14.27 32.94
N GLU A 39 -26.64 -15.12 31.92
CA GLU A 39 -26.67 -16.56 32.12
C GLU A 39 -25.32 -17.10 32.64
N LEU A 40 -24.19 -16.59 32.15
CA LEU A 40 -22.86 -16.90 32.71
C LEU A 40 -22.72 -16.47 34.18
N GLN A 41 -23.28 -15.31 34.55
CA GLN A 41 -23.30 -14.81 35.93
C GLN A 41 -24.20 -15.68 36.82
N ARG A 42 -25.39 -16.08 36.35
CA ARG A 42 -26.28 -17.02 37.05
C ARG A 42 -25.59 -18.36 37.32
N ARG A 43 -24.76 -18.83 36.38
CA ARG A 43 -23.96 -20.06 36.51
C ARG A 43 -22.70 -19.90 37.38
N GLY A 44 -22.40 -18.69 37.85
CA GLY A 44 -21.20 -18.41 38.64
C GLY A 44 -19.88 -18.51 37.85
N LEU A 45 -19.95 -18.54 36.51
CA LEU A 45 -18.79 -18.68 35.62
C LEU A 45 -18.11 -17.35 35.32
N VAL A 46 -18.84 -16.25 35.48
CA VAL A 46 -18.33 -14.88 35.37
C VAL A 46 -18.71 -14.15 36.66
N PRO A 47 -17.75 -13.51 37.35
CA PRO A 47 -18.06 -12.68 38.50
C PRO A 47 -19.15 -11.67 38.16
N THR A 48 -20.09 -11.42 39.06
CA THR A 48 -21.00 -10.28 38.96
C THR A 48 -20.15 -9.03 39.16
N GLU A 49 -19.47 -8.58 38.11
CA GLU A 49 -18.69 -7.36 38.19
C GLU A 49 -19.64 -6.23 38.61
N GLY A 50 -19.24 -5.52 39.67
CA GLY A 50 -19.76 -4.19 39.98
C GLY A 50 -19.60 -3.26 38.76
N PRO A 51 -20.15 -2.03 38.82
CA PRO A 51 -20.39 -1.18 37.64
C PRO A 51 -19.25 -1.28 36.64
N ALA A 52 -19.59 -1.77 35.43
CA ALA A 52 -18.66 -2.09 34.37
C ALA A 52 -17.51 -1.08 34.36
N SER A 53 -16.27 -1.58 34.50
CA SER A 53 -15.10 -0.73 34.29
C SER A 53 -15.34 0.01 32.97
N PRO A 54 -15.30 1.36 32.95
CA PRO A 54 -15.62 2.11 31.76
C PRO A 54 -14.80 1.52 30.64
N ILE A 55 -15.48 1.05 29.58
CA ILE A 55 -14.80 0.63 28.35
C ILE A 55 -13.83 1.77 28.05
N PRO A 56 -12.50 1.53 28.06
CA PRO A 56 -11.57 2.59 27.74
C PRO A 56 -12.05 3.16 26.41
N PRO A 57 -12.26 4.49 26.31
CA PRO A 57 -12.81 5.07 25.11
C PRO A 57 -12.01 4.52 23.94
N SER A 58 -12.71 3.92 22.96
CA SER A 58 -12.08 3.47 21.72
C SER A 58 -11.13 4.57 21.29
N PRO A 59 -9.83 4.30 21.04
CA PRO A 59 -8.89 5.33 20.67
C PRO A 59 -9.54 6.13 19.55
N SER A 60 -9.91 7.38 19.84
CA SER A 60 -10.49 8.26 18.85
C SER A 60 -9.45 8.32 17.75
N LEU A 61 -9.79 7.84 16.55
CA LEU A 61 -8.94 8.04 15.39
C LEU A 61 -8.57 9.53 15.41
N PRO A 62 -7.28 9.89 15.42
CA PRO A 62 -6.90 11.29 15.38
C PRO A 62 -7.66 11.94 14.24
N ASP A 63 -8.19 13.15 14.47
CA ASP A 63 -8.79 13.99 13.43
C ASP A 63 -7.68 14.41 12.45
N GLU A 64 -7.20 13.43 11.69
CA GLU A 64 -6.26 13.59 10.62
C GLU A 64 -7.08 14.19 9.49
N SER A 65 -7.04 15.52 9.39
CA SER A 65 -7.51 16.26 8.24
C SER A 65 -7.15 15.47 6.97
N THR A 66 -8.09 15.24 6.06
CA THR A 66 -7.92 14.42 4.84
C THR A 66 -6.57 14.69 4.13
N GLY A 67 -6.09 15.93 4.14
CA GLY A 67 -4.78 16.32 3.62
C GLY A 67 -3.57 15.62 4.26
N ARG A 68 -3.55 15.36 5.57
CA ARG A 68 -2.46 14.62 6.24
C ARG A 68 -2.47 13.14 5.89
N LEU A 69 -3.65 12.54 5.76
CA LEU A 69 -3.81 11.16 5.29
C LEU A 69 -3.34 11.01 3.85
N LEU A 70 -3.73 11.94 2.97
CA LEU A 70 -3.23 12.00 1.59
C LEU A 70 -1.71 12.17 1.55
N LEU A 71 -1.17 13.11 2.33
CA LEU A 71 0.28 13.36 2.37
C LEU A 71 1.05 12.13 2.84
N ARG A 72 0.61 11.45 3.91
CA ARG A 72 1.23 10.22 4.38
C ARG A 72 1.12 9.08 3.36
N SER A 73 -0.01 8.99 2.65
CA SER A 73 -0.20 7.97 1.61
C SER A 73 0.73 8.20 0.44
N LEU A 74 0.87 9.46 -0.01
CA LEU A 74 1.84 9.85 -1.04
C LEU A 74 3.27 9.61 -0.55
N GLN A 75 3.59 9.99 0.68
CA GLN A 75 4.91 9.77 1.25
C GLN A 75 5.26 8.29 1.36
N ALA A 76 4.32 7.43 1.77
CA ALA A 76 4.53 5.98 1.82
C ALA A 76 4.71 5.36 0.42
N MET A 77 4.13 5.98 -0.61
CA MET A 77 4.24 5.56 -2.00
C MET A 77 5.54 6.02 -2.66
N LEU A 78 6.11 7.15 -2.20
CA LEU A 78 7.35 7.72 -2.74
C LEU A 78 8.59 7.34 -1.92
N TRP A 79 8.44 6.94 -0.66
CA TRP A 79 9.58 6.65 0.21
C TRP A 79 9.93 5.16 0.22
N PRO A 80 11.18 4.78 -0.10
CA PRO A 80 11.62 3.40 -0.05
C PRO A 80 11.67 2.90 1.41
N ALA A 81 10.71 2.06 1.80
CA ALA A 81 10.63 1.51 3.15
C ALA A 81 10.09 0.06 3.18
N GLY A 82 10.70 -0.75 4.05
CA GLY A 82 10.26 -2.12 4.31
C GLY A 82 10.29 -3.01 3.06
N SER A 83 9.14 -3.59 2.71
CA SER A 83 8.96 -4.47 1.55
C SER A 83 8.71 -3.75 0.22
N PHE A 84 8.60 -2.41 0.23
CA PHE A 84 8.35 -1.58 -0.94
C PHE A 84 9.51 -0.58 -1.12
N PHE A 85 10.53 -0.99 -1.87
CA PHE A 85 11.82 -0.31 -1.94
C PHE A 85 12.26 -0.05 -3.39
N VAL A 86 12.08 -1.02 -4.28
CA VAL A 86 12.58 -0.97 -5.67
C VAL A 86 11.75 -0.03 -6.51
N THR A 87 10.43 -0.08 -6.39
CA THR A 87 9.53 0.81 -7.14
C THR A 87 9.80 2.28 -6.85
N PRO A 88 9.82 2.75 -5.57
CA PRO A 88 10.14 4.14 -5.27
C PRO A 88 11.58 4.49 -5.66
N LEU A 89 12.55 3.58 -5.49
CA LEU A 89 13.93 3.82 -5.94
C LEU A 89 14.02 4.07 -7.45
N LEU A 90 13.35 3.24 -8.27
CA LEU A 90 13.33 3.43 -9.71
C LEU A 90 12.62 4.73 -10.10
N LEU A 91 11.54 5.08 -9.41
CA LEU A 91 10.84 6.35 -9.63
C LEU A 91 11.75 7.55 -9.31
N ASP A 92 12.41 7.53 -8.16
CA ASP A 92 13.33 8.60 -7.74
C ASP A 92 14.48 8.76 -8.71
N LEU A 93 15.05 7.64 -9.21
CA LEU A 93 16.09 7.68 -10.24
C LEU A 93 15.60 8.33 -11.53
N ASN A 94 14.39 8.01 -11.98
CA ASN A 94 13.78 8.63 -13.17
C ASN A 94 13.60 10.15 -12.98
N ILE A 95 13.11 10.58 -11.81
CA ILE A 95 12.92 12.00 -11.49
C ILE A 95 14.26 12.73 -11.45
N VAL A 96 15.26 12.17 -10.77
CA VAL A 96 16.59 12.78 -10.65
C VAL A 96 17.26 12.89 -12.02
N ILE A 97 17.26 11.83 -12.82
CA ILE A 97 17.89 11.82 -14.14
C ILE A 97 17.21 12.81 -15.08
N TYR A 98 15.87 12.86 -15.08
CA TYR A 98 15.14 13.86 -15.86
C TYR A 98 15.43 15.28 -15.40
N ALA A 99 15.51 15.53 -14.09
CA ALA A 99 15.85 16.86 -13.56
C ALA A 99 17.25 17.32 -14.01
N LEU A 100 18.24 16.41 -13.99
CA LEU A 100 19.59 16.71 -14.48
C LEU A 100 19.61 16.97 -15.99
N LEU A 101 18.91 16.15 -16.78
CA LEU A 101 18.74 16.38 -18.22
C LEU A 101 18.10 17.75 -18.49
N ALA A 102 16.97 18.03 -17.82
CA ALA A 102 16.20 19.25 -17.97
C ALA A 102 16.99 20.51 -17.60
N PHE A 103 17.93 20.41 -16.65
CA PHE A 103 18.85 21.49 -16.30
C PHE A 103 19.83 21.84 -17.43
N THR A 104 20.20 20.86 -18.25
CA THR A 104 21.14 21.03 -19.37
C THR A 104 20.48 21.21 -20.74
N ALA A 105 19.18 20.87 -20.85
CA ALA A 105 18.46 20.90 -22.11
C ALA A 105 18.07 22.33 -22.54
N ALA A 106 18.07 22.57 -23.84
CA ALA A 106 17.59 23.81 -24.44
C ALA A 106 16.10 24.06 -24.15
N ASN A 107 15.31 22.98 -24.07
CA ASN A 107 13.93 23.02 -23.59
C ASN A 107 13.74 22.00 -22.44
N PRO A 108 13.71 22.45 -21.18
CA PRO A 108 13.54 21.59 -20.00
C PRO A 108 12.23 20.78 -19.98
N LEU A 109 11.20 21.25 -20.68
CA LEU A 109 9.89 20.60 -20.72
C LEU A 109 9.80 19.53 -21.80
N ALA A 110 10.63 19.65 -22.85
CA ALA A 110 10.66 18.75 -23.99
C ALA A 110 12.08 18.69 -24.58
N PRO A 111 13.00 17.93 -23.96
CA PRO A 111 14.33 17.71 -24.50
C PRO A 111 14.25 17.09 -25.90
N SER A 112 15.13 17.56 -26.79
CA SER A 112 15.22 17.06 -28.16
C SER A 112 15.75 15.63 -28.22
N GLY A 113 15.47 14.94 -29.33
CA GLY A 113 16.03 13.61 -29.58
C GLY A 113 17.56 13.59 -29.58
N GLU A 114 18.20 14.65 -30.06
CA GLU A 114 19.66 14.77 -30.06
C GLU A 114 20.22 14.85 -28.64
N GLU A 115 19.64 15.69 -27.78
CA GLU A 115 20.03 15.79 -26.37
C GLU A 115 19.85 14.45 -25.64
N LEU A 116 18.75 13.74 -25.90
CA LEU A 116 18.52 12.39 -25.36
C LEU A 116 19.59 11.40 -25.83
N VAL A 117 19.98 11.44 -27.11
CA VAL A 117 21.03 10.56 -27.65
C VAL A 117 22.38 10.88 -27.01
N GLN A 118 22.70 12.16 -26.78
CA GLN A 118 23.91 12.57 -26.06
C GLN A 118 23.91 12.05 -24.62
N TRP A 119 22.76 12.09 -23.95
CA TRP A 119 22.56 11.56 -22.60
C TRP A 119 22.47 10.03 -22.51
N GLY A 120 22.43 9.34 -23.65
CA GLY A 120 22.50 7.89 -23.69
C GLY A 120 21.19 7.17 -23.98
N SER A 121 20.25 7.81 -24.67
CA SER A 121 19.06 7.12 -25.16
C SER A 121 19.44 6.03 -26.16
N ASN A 122 18.53 5.08 -26.36
CA ASN A 122 18.77 4.00 -27.31
C ASN A 122 18.76 4.55 -28.72
N PHE A 123 19.87 4.35 -29.44
CA PHE A 123 20.00 4.73 -30.84
C PHE A 123 20.81 3.65 -31.54
N SER A 124 20.13 2.85 -32.36
CA SER A 124 20.67 1.59 -32.92
C SER A 124 22.06 1.73 -33.54
N PRO A 125 22.37 2.78 -34.34
CA PRO A 125 23.71 2.95 -34.91
C PRO A 125 24.82 3.13 -33.86
N LEU A 126 24.52 3.59 -32.65
CA LEU A 126 25.51 3.69 -31.58
C LEU A 126 25.47 2.46 -30.66
N THR A 127 24.26 1.98 -30.36
CA THR A 127 24.06 0.80 -29.49
C THR A 127 24.72 -0.44 -30.07
N LEU A 128 24.55 -0.70 -31.37
CA LEU A 128 25.10 -1.88 -32.06
C LEU A 128 26.60 -1.75 -32.38
N HIS A 129 27.15 -0.53 -32.33
CA HIS A 129 28.52 -0.24 -32.76
C HIS A 129 29.40 0.27 -31.61
N GLY A 130 29.20 -0.26 -30.39
CA GLY A 130 30.14 -0.10 -29.27
C GLY A 130 29.59 0.60 -28.04
N GLN A 131 28.30 0.94 -28.00
CA GLN A 131 27.66 1.58 -26.84
C GLN A 131 26.48 0.77 -26.29
N PRO A 132 26.65 -0.51 -25.93
CA PRO A 132 25.54 -1.38 -25.48
C PRO A 132 24.93 -0.94 -24.15
N TRP A 133 25.65 -0.13 -23.36
CA TRP A 133 25.13 0.48 -22.13
C TRP A 133 23.87 1.34 -22.40
N ARG A 134 23.64 1.76 -23.66
CA ARG A 134 22.47 2.57 -24.08
C ARG A 134 21.15 1.90 -23.76
N LEU A 135 21.12 0.56 -23.80
CA LEU A 135 19.94 -0.21 -23.45
C LEU A 135 19.52 0.04 -22.00
N LEU A 136 20.49 0.13 -21.08
CA LEU A 136 20.22 0.35 -19.67
C LEU A 136 19.94 1.83 -19.35
N THR A 137 20.74 2.74 -19.90
CA THR A 137 20.57 4.19 -19.64
C THR A 137 19.28 4.73 -20.23
N SER A 138 18.84 4.20 -21.38
CA SER A 138 17.60 4.62 -22.03
C SER A 138 16.35 4.43 -21.18
N CYS A 139 16.36 3.48 -20.22
CA CYS A 139 15.24 3.23 -19.32
C CYS A 139 14.93 4.41 -18.38
N PHE A 140 15.86 5.35 -18.24
CA PHE A 140 15.71 6.50 -17.34
C PHE A 140 15.53 7.84 -18.06
N LEU A 141 15.68 7.85 -19.39
CA LEU A 141 15.63 9.07 -20.19
C LEU A 141 14.23 9.31 -20.73
N HIS A 142 13.70 10.51 -20.52
CA HIS A 142 12.33 10.87 -20.86
C HIS A 142 12.34 12.11 -21.77
N GLY A 143 11.61 12.03 -22.89
CA GLY A 143 11.49 13.14 -23.86
C GLY A 143 10.51 14.24 -23.46
N GLY A 144 10.11 14.31 -22.19
CA GLY A 144 9.29 15.38 -21.66
C GLY A 144 8.55 15.02 -20.38
N VAL A 145 8.03 16.05 -19.72
CA VAL A 145 7.35 15.93 -18.42
C VAL A 145 6.16 14.97 -18.47
N ALA A 146 5.33 15.05 -19.52
CA ALA A 146 4.17 14.17 -19.67
C ALA A 146 4.59 12.70 -19.79
N HIS A 147 5.67 12.41 -20.53
CA HIS A 147 6.21 11.06 -20.66
C HIS A 147 6.74 10.54 -19.33
N LEU A 148 7.45 11.38 -18.55
CA LEU A 148 7.90 11.04 -17.20
C LEU A 148 6.73 10.73 -16.26
N LEU A 149 5.69 11.56 -16.25
CA LEU A 149 4.54 11.38 -15.37
C LEU A 149 3.77 10.10 -15.68
N LEU A 150 3.52 9.80 -16.96
CA LEU A 150 2.79 8.60 -17.36
C LEU A 150 3.58 7.33 -17.04
N ASN A 151 4.89 7.31 -17.30
CA ASN A 151 5.74 6.18 -16.93
C ASN A 151 5.88 6.04 -15.42
N GLY A 152 6.04 7.15 -14.69
CA GLY A 152 6.09 7.16 -13.23
C GLY A 152 4.81 6.61 -12.60
N LEU A 153 3.64 7.01 -13.12
CA LEU A 153 2.34 6.48 -12.67
C LEU A 153 2.21 4.99 -12.99
N GLY A 154 2.62 4.56 -14.19
CA GLY A 154 2.63 3.15 -14.57
C GLY A 154 3.55 2.31 -13.68
N LEU A 155 4.76 2.80 -13.40
CA LEU A 155 5.73 2.18 -12.52
C LEU A 155 5.18 2.05 -11.10
N LEU A 156 4.57 3.10 -10.56
CA LEU A 156 3.95 3.10 -9.25
C LEU A 156 2.77 2.12 -9.16
N PHE A 157 1.87 2.15 -10.15
CA PHE A 157 0.71 1.25 -10.20
C PHE A 157 1.16 -0.20 -10.29
N LEU A 158 2.02 -0.53 -11.26
CA LEU A 158 2.45 -1.91 -11.48
C LEU A 158 3.38 -2.38 -10.37
N GLY A 159 4.27 -1.52 -9.89
CA GLY A 159 5.20 -1.81 -8.80
C GLY A 159 4.50 -2.03 -7.46
N SER A 160 3.46 -1.24 -7.14
CA SER A 160 2.66 -1.46 -5.91
C SER A 160 1.93 -2.81 -5.92
N LEU A 161 1.57 -3.33 -7.10
CA LEU A 161 0.99 -4.65 -7.25
C LEU A 161 2.07 -5.75 -7.24
N LEU A 162 3.14 -5.59 -8.01
CA LEU A 162 4.12 -6.64 -8.28
C LEU A 162 5.18 -6.76 -7.19
N GLU A 163 5.63 -5.67 -6.57
CA GLU A 163 6.71 -5.72 -5.59
C GLU A 163 6.35 -6.55 -4.34
N PRO A 164 5.14 -6.43 -3.76
CA PRO A 164 4.74 -7.29 -2.65
C PRO A 164 4.56 -8.76 -3.04
N LEU A 165 4.17 -9.03 -4.29
CA LEU A 165 3.91 -10.38 -4.80
C LEU A 165 5.19 -11.13 -5.20
N LEU A 166 6.12 -10.43 -5.86
CA LEU A 166 7.35 -11.01 -6.40
C LEU A 166 8.55 -10.80 -5.46
N GLY A 167 8.51 -9.77 -4.62
CA GLY A 167 9.66 -9.31 -3.86
C GLY A 167 10.65 -8.50 -4.69
N ARG A 168 11.44 -7.67 -4.02
CA ARG A 168 12.39 -6.70 -4.60
C ARG A 168 13.31 -7.26 -5.69
N TRP A 169 13.93 -8.42 -5.46
CA TRP A 169 14.94 -8.96 -6.39
C TRP A 169 14.34 -9.45 -7.71
N ARG A 170 13.14 -10.02 -7.65
CA ARG A 170 12.43 -10.52 -8.84
C ARG A 170 11.85 -9.37 -9.65
N LEU A 171 11.37 -8.31 -8.98
CA LEU A 171 10.97 -7.07 -9.66
C LEU A 171 12.16 -6.42 -10.38
N LEU A 172 13.31 -6.28 -9.70
CA LEU A 172 14.53 -5.77 -10.35
C LEU A 172 14.94 -6.63 -11.55
N GLY A 173 14.96 -7.95 -11.41
CA GLY A 173 15.26 -8.85 -12.52
C GLY A 173 14.29 -8.66 -13.69
N ALA A 174 12.98 -8.58 -13.42
CA ALA A 174 11.98 -8.33 -14.46
C ALA A 174 12.17 -6.97 -15.15
N PHE A 175 12.48 -5.92 -14.38
CA PHE A 175 12.81 -4.59 -14.92
C PHE A 175 13.99 -4.65 -15.89
N TRP A 176 15.08 -5.33 -15.50
CA TRP A 176 16.26 -5.46 -16.37
C TRP A 176 16.01 -6.35 -17.59
N CYS A 177 15.26 -7.44 -17.45
CA CYS A 177 14.86 -8.25 -18.59
C CYS A 177 14.01 -7.45 -19.58
N ALA A 178 13.09 -6.62 -19.09
CA ALA A 178 12.28 -5.75 -19.93
C ALA A 178 13.16 -4.68 -20.62
N ALA A 179 14.11 -4.08 -19.90
CA ALA A 179 15.07 -3.13 -20.46
C ALA A 179 15.88 -3.71 -21.63
N LEU A 180 16.35 -4.96 -21.48
CA LEU A 180 17.13 -5.64 -22.51
C LEU A 180 16.27 -6.18 -23.65
N GLY A 181 15.01 -6.54 -23.39
CA GLY A 181 14.08 -7.09 -24.39
C GLY A 181 13.48 -6.06 -25.35
N VAL A 182 13.62 -4.76 -25.05
CA VAL A 182 13.19 -3.63 -25.91
C VAL A 182 14.30 -3.22 -26.92
N ALA A 183 15.43 -3.94 -26.93
CA ALA A 183 16.58 -3.71 -27.82
C ALA A 183 16.37 -4.20 -29.26
#